data_AF-A0A829Z821-F1
#
_entry.id   AF-A0A829Z821-F1
#
_cell.length_a   1.000
_cell.length_b   1.000
_cell.length_c   1.000
_cell.angle_alpha   90.00
_cell.angle_beta   90.00
_cell.angle_gamma   90.00
#
_symmetry.space_group_name_H-M   'P 1'
#
loop_
_entity.id
_entity.type
_entity.pdbx_description
1 polymer ?
#
loop_
_entity_poly.entity_id
_entity_poly.type
_entity_poly.pdbx_seq_one_letter_code
_entity_poly.pdbx_strand_id
1 'polypeptide(L)' 'MKMRIQIVEPQNTIECGICKAQGDWIKKINIRGIPALYCLKCDTLTMFDKMPSKYVYRAFKKETDNLKMEYSVKQNEKVK' A
#
# COMPACT_ATOMS: atom_id res chain seq x y z
N MET A 1 -9.61 -10.74 -4.77
CA MET A 1 -8.29 -10.26 -5.27
C MET A 1 -7.16 -10.59 -4.29
N LYS A 2 -6.00 -10.96 -4.84
CA LYS A 2 -4.75 -11.29 -4.10
C LYS A 2 -3.84 -10.06 -4.12
N MET A 3 -3.54 -9.49 -2.96
CA MET A 3 -2.68 -8.32 -2.82
C MET A 3 -1.25 -8.70 -3.22
N ARG A 4 -0.59 -7.89 -4.06
CA ARG A 4 0.82 -8.12 -4.45
C ARG A 4 1.73 -7.58 -3.35
N ILE A 5 2.68 -8.39 -2.90
CA ILE A 5 3.68 -8.02 -1.89
C ILE A 5 5.05 -7.95 -2.56
N GLN A 6 5.77 -6.85 -2.35
CA GLN A 6 7.16 -6.68 -2.74
C GLN A 6 8.00 -6.40 -1.48
N ILE A 7 9.23 -6.90 -1.45
CA ILE A 7 10.23 -6.56 -0.43
C ILE A 7 11.33 -5.75 -1.14
N VAL A 8 11.70 -4.57 -0.61
CA VAL A 8 12.67 -3.67 -1.25
C VAL A 8 13.69 -3.15 -0.24
N GLU A 9 14.97 -3.20 -0.63
CA GLU A 9 16.08 -2.46 -0.01
C GLU A 9 16.62 -1.49 -1.08
N PRO A 10 16.78 -0.16 -0.84
CA PRO A 10 16.77 0.57 0.43
C PRO A 10 15.46 1.32 0.76
N GLN A 11 15.28 1.62 2.05
CA GLN A 11 14.06 2.15 2.70
C GLN A 11 13.69 3.62 2.35
N ASN A 12 14.53 4.33 1.59
CA ASN A 12 14.45 5.79 1.42
C ASN A 12 13.65 6.27 0.20
N THR A 13 13.11 5.37 -0.62
CA THR A 13 12.32 5.78 -1.80
C THR A 13 10.83 5.71 -1.49
N ILE A 14 10.15 6.86 -1.44
CA ILE A 14 8.68 6.96 -1.43
C ILE A 14 8.20 6.74 -2.88
N GLU A 15 8.48 5.55 -3.41
CA GLU A 15 8.22 5.16 -4.78
C GLU A 15 7.72 3.72 -4.82
N CYS A 16 6.78 3.42 -5.71
CA CYS A 16 6.39 2.05 -5.96
C CYS A 16 7.50 1.30 -6.72
N GLY A 17 8.01 0.22 -6.12
CA GLY A 17 9.01 -0.65 -6.75
C GLY A 17 8.55 -1.39 -8.02
N ILE A 18 7.24 -1.37 -8.34
CA ILE A 18 6.67 -2.00 -9.55
C ILE A 18 6.37 -0.97 -10.64
N CYS A 19 5.49 0.00 -10.34
CA CYS A 19 4.99 0.93 -11.36
C CYS A 19 5.66 2.31 -11.31
N LYS A 20 6.66 2.50 -10.43
CA LYS A 20 7.43 3.74 -10.30
C LYS A 20 6.60 4.98 -9.94
N ALA A 21 5.36 4.78 -9.47
CA ALA A 21 4.52 5.86 -8.98
C ALA A 21 5.11 6.50 -7.71
N GLN A 22 4.93 7.82 -7.57
CA GLN A 22 5.43 8.62 -6.46
C GLN A 22 4.32 9.55 -5.93
N GLY A 23 4.59 10.25 -4.84
CA GLY A 23 3.70 11.26 -4.27
C GLY A 23 2.38 10.67 -3.75
N ASP A 24 1.26 11.27 -4.15
CA ASP A 24 -0.08 10.94 -3.62
C ASP A 24 -0.53 9.49 -3.88
N TRP A 25 0.07 8.82 -4.85
CA TRP A 25 -0.16 7.42 -5.16
C TRP A 25 0.42 6.47 -4.11
N ILE A 26 1.37 6.93 -3.30
CA ILE A 26 2.05 6.12 -2.29
C ILE A 26 1.54 6.52 -0.91
N LYS A 27 0.95 5.54 -0.21
CA LYS A 27 0.48 5.70 1.16
C LYS A 27 1.40 4.95 2.11
N LYS A 28 1.88 5.65 3.14
CA LYS A 28 2.59 5.03 4.25
C LYS A 28 1.56 4.41 5.18
N ILE A 29 1.76 3.14 5.51
CA ILE A 29 0.88 2.37 6.40
C ILE A 29 1.73 1.72 7.47
N ASN A 30 1.23 1.73 8.69
CA ASN A 30 1.87 1.07 9.82
C ASN A 30 0.85 0.16 10.49
N ILE A 31 1.12 -1.14 10.46
CA ILE A 31 0.29 -2.15 11.11
C ILE A 31 1.10 -2.77 12.24
N ARG A 32 0.68 -2.49 13.48
CA ARG A 32 1.29 -3.07 14.70
C ARG A 32 2.82 -2.86 14.78
N GLY A 33 3.29 -1.67 14.40
CA GLY A 33 4.71 -1.33 14.39
C GLY A 33 5.48 -1.77 13.15
N ILE A 34 4.81 -2.39 12.17
CA ILE A 34 5.42 -2.83 10.91
C ILE A 34 5.13 -1.78 9.83
N PRO A 35 6.14 -1.01 9.40
CA PRO A 35 5.96 -0.03 8.34
C PRO A 35 5.90 -0.70 6.96
N ALA A 36 5.04 -0.19 6.09
CA ALA A 36 4.95 -0.56 4.70
C ALA A 36 4.52 0.64 3.84
N LEU A 37 4.75 0.54 2.54
CA LEU A 37 4.24 1.47 1.54
C LEU A 37 3.17 0.77 0.70
N TYR A 38 2.05 1.44 0.48
CA TYR A 38 1.00 0.96 -0.41
C TYR A 38 0.88 1.86 -1.63
N CYS A 39 0.93 1.24 -2.81
CA CYS A 39 0.71 1.93 -4.07
C CYS A 39 -0.75 1.80 -4.50
N LEU A 40 -1.49 2.92 -4.46
CA LEU A 40 -2.87 3.01 -4.93
C LEU A 40 -3.00 2.80 -6.44
N LYS A 41 -1.95 3.13 -7.22
CA LYS A 41 -1.98 3.04 -8.68
C LYS A 41 -2.02 1.60 -9.19
N CYS A 42 -1.21 0.72 -8.60
CA CYS A 42 -1.02 -0.66 -9.09
C CYS A 42 -1.29 -1.74 -8.03
N ASP A 43 -1.89 -1.36 -6.91
CA ASP A 43 -2.28 -2.26 -5.82
C ASP A 43 -1.13 -3.12 -5.28
N THR A 44 0.00 -2.48 -5.02
CA THR A 44 1.19 -3.16 -4.50
C THR A 44 1.51 -2.70 -3.09
N LEU A 45 1.62 -3.66 -2.18
CA LEU A 45 2.17 -3.48 -0.83
C LEU A 45 3.68 -3.72 -0.89
N THR A 46 4.46 -2.72 -0.55
CA THR A 46 5.91 -2.81 -0.41
C THR A 46 6.26 -2.86 1.07
N MET A 47 6.90 -3.94 1.49
CA MET A 47 7.43 -4.11 2.84
C MET A 47 8.95 -3.98 2.81
N PHE A 48 9.53 -3.62 3.95
CA PHE A 48 10.98 -3.55 4.11
C PHE A 48 11.57 -4.85 4.67
N ASP A 49 10.71 -5.66 5.30
CA ASP A 49 11.04 -6.97 5.85
C ASP A 49 10.07 -8.03 5.31
N LYS A 50 10.41 -9.31 5.55
CA LYS A 50 9.51 -10.43 5.24
C LYS A 50 8.21 -10.30 6.04
N MET A 51 7.10 -10.67 5.40
CA MET A 51 5.78 -10.71 6.05
C MET A 51 5.83 -11.63 7.29
N PRO A 52 5.60 -11.10 8.50
CA PRO A 52 5.86 -11.86 9.71
C PRO A 52 4.76 -12.88 10.04
N SER A 53 3.51 -12.62 9.64
CA SER A 53 2.43 -13.61 9.84
C SER A 53 1.23 -13.39 8.92
N LYS A 54 0.39 -14.43 8.81
CA LYS A 54 -0.90 -14.37 8.10
C LYS A 54 -1.87 -13.35 8.72
N TYR A 55 -1.79 -13.11 10.03
CA TYR A 55 -2.61 -12.11 10.71
C TYR A 55 -2.23 -10.69 10.31
N VAL A 56 -0.93 -10.42 10.23
CA VAL A 56 -0.41 -9.14 9.75
C VAL A 56 -0.78 -8.91 8.29
N TYR A 57 -0.66 -9.94 7.44
CA TYR A 57 -1.14 -9.85 6.05
C TYR A 57 -2.63 -9.48 5.96
N ARG A 58 -3.50 -10.10 6.78
CA ARG A 58 -4.93 -9.79 6.79
C ARG A 58 -5.21 -8.36 7.24
N ALA A 59 -4.47 -7.87 8.23
CA ALA A 59 -4.58 -6.49 8.71
C ALA A 59 -4.16 -5.50 7.62
N PHE A 60 -3.02 -5.73 6.95
CA PHE A 60 -2.60 -4.93 5.81
C PHE A 60 -3.64 -4.95 4.69
N LYS A 61 -4.15 -6.13 4.33
CA LYS A 61 -5.15 -6.26 3.27
C LYS A 61 -6.40 -5.41 3.57
N LYS A 62 -6.91 -5.48 4.80
CA LYS A 62 -8.07 -4.69 5.23
C LYS A 62 -7.78 -3.18 5.09
N GLU A 63 -6.61 -2.74 5.53
CA GLU A 63 -6.20 -1.34 5.44
C GLU A 63 -6.07 -0.86 3.99
N THR A 64 -5.45 -1.66 3.12
CA THR A 64 -5.30 -1.33 1.70
C THR A 64 -6.64 -1.28 0.96
N ASP A 65 -7.57 -2.17 1.33
CA ASP A 65 -8.92 -2.18 0.76
C ASP A 65 -9.71 -0.92 1.19
N ASN A 66 -9.57 -0.48 2.45
CA ASN A 66 -10.15 0.79 2.91
C ASN A 66 -9.60 2.00 2.14
N LEU A 67 -8.27 2.09 1.98
CA LEU A 67 -7.61 3.18 1.27
C LEU A 67 -8.07 3.27 -0.20
N LYS A 68 -8.26 2.12 -0.86
CA LYS A 68 -8.83 2.08 -2.22
C LYS A 68 -10.25 2.59 -2.28
N MET A 69 -11.10 2.18 -1.33
CA MET A 69 -12.49 2.64 -1.28
C MET A 69 -12.55 4.15 -1.07
N GLU A 70 -11.79 4.68 -0.12
CA GLU A 70 -11.69 6.12 0.11
C GLU A 70 -11.19 6.88 -1.11
N TYR A 71 -10.16 6.36 -1.81
CA TYR A 71 -9.68 6.96 -3.04
C TYR A 71 -10.78 6.99 -4.11
N SER A 72 -11.51 5.89 -4.28
CA SER A 72 -12.58 5.77 -5.27
C SER A 72 -13.73 6.73 -4.98
N VAL A 73 -14.12 6.88 -3.71
CA VAL A 73 -15.13 7.86 -3.28
C VAL A 73 -14.67 9.28 -3.58
N LYS A 74 -13.44 9.65 -3.21
CA LYS A 74 -12.88 11.00 -3.48
C LYS A 74 -12.79 11.31 -4.98
N GLN A 75 -12.49 10.32 -5.83
CA GLN A 75 -12.52 10.52 -7.27
C GLN A 75 -13.95 10.77 -7.77
N ASN A 76 -14.93 10.01 -7.29
CA ASN A 76 -16.33 10.20 -7.67
C ASN A 76 -16.91 11.54 -7.21
N GLU A 77 -16.46 12.08 -6.07
CA GLU A 77 -16.87 13.40 -5.58
C GLU A 77 -16.26 14.54 -6.41
N LYS A 78 -15.05 14.38 -6.95
CA LYS A 78 -14.40 15.39 -7.81
C LYS A 78 -14.98 15.47 -9.22
N VAL A 79 -15.72 14.45 -9.65
CA VAL A 79 -16.29 14.35 -11.01
C VAL A 79 -17.74 14.87 -11.04
N LYS A 80 -18.33 15.19 -9.88
CA LYS A 80 -19.65 15.83 -9.76
C LYS A 80 -19.52 17.35 -9.72
#